data_AF-A0A927P625-F1
#
_entry.id   AF-A0A927P625-F1
#
_cell.length_a   1.000
_cell.length_b   1.000
_cell.length_c   1.000
_cell.angle_alpha   90.00
_cell.angle_beta   90.00
_cell.angle_gamma   90.00
#
_symmetry.space_group_name_H-M   'P 1'
#
loop_
_entity.id
_entity.type
_entity.pdbx_description
1 polymer ?
#
loop_
_entity_poly.entity_id
_entity_poly.type
_entity_poly.pdbx_seq_one_letter_code
_entity_poly.pdbx_strand_id
1 'polypeptide(L)'
;MKKLIVNCAICDMTRVQEETLAAYENITVNCANVLVSPETKVLIGRYPVQMNAASVMEVPAGVDIRQVNGKCVISAGSESESGAILMVNGKVEIEKDALAAAKSYHAIRVNGKVVAPRSIVDNLHNLDVNGKIVAYPDNAILLKSTEIIDRVFALRAKKALYYADNCIVALSKDIDIQKIVDKGVFFETPKVIVAESYCEALVPLIDERAEIVVVDDETGFVDGDAILDSGLLRRYGGKMYVKGDLTVKDEAALAKVDKLYVTGNVRVLKNLKDAFLDKAAEFGEMEIIREYECELCDKAMVRVDRKLLEKHPGGVLVCDCALLKIAEDIDEEMILERLTLRDVAQVTCSPEQEAAVSAVSTDVANINTGGESLLKKILLHDPDTKVINAAKYVM
;
A
#
# COMPACT_ATOMS: atom_id res chain seq x y z
N MET A 1 -34.65 -25.49 -9.55
CA MET A 1 -33.59 -26.52 -9.52
C MET A 1 -32.48 -26.07 -8.59
N LYS A 2 -31.92 -26.95 -7.75
CA LYS A 2 -31.04 -26.54 -6.64
C LYS A 2 -29.68 -26.06 -7.15
N LYS A 3 -29.34 -24.81 -6.86
CA LYS A 3 -28.02 -24.20 -7.11
C LYS A 3 -27.27 -24.03 -5.79
N LEU A 4 -25.95 -24.18 -5.83
CA LEU A 4 -25.07 -23.86 -4.70
C LEU A 4 -24.12 -22.74 -5.11
N ILE A 5 -24.09 -21.67 -4.32
CA ILE A 5 -23.08 -20.61 -4.44
C ILE A 5 -22.27 -20.61 -3.14
N VAL A 6 -20.97 -20.83 -3.25
CA VAL A 6 -20.02 -20.77 -2.13
C VAL A 6 -19.13 -19.54 -2.32
N ASN A 7 -19.26 -18.57 -1.42
CA ASN A 7 -18.37 -17.42 -1.34
C ASN A 7 -17.48 -17.58 -0.11
N CYS A 8 -16.18 -17.77 -0.32
CA CYS A 8 -15.24 -17.88 0.79
C CYS A 8 -13.83 -17.42 0.45
N ALA A 9 -12.92 -17.30 1.42
CA ALA A 9 -11.51 -17.05 1.11
C ALA A 9 -10.82 -18.35 0.68
N ILE A 10 -11.15 -19.47 1.32
CA ILE A 10 -10.62 -20.80 0.99
C ILE A 10 -11.76 -21.82 0.89
N CYS A 11 -11.84 -22.51 -0.24
CA CYS A 11 -12.68 -23.68 -0.41
C CYS A 11 -11.81 -24.94 -0.46
N ASP A 12 -11.92 -25.79 0.55
CA ASP A 12 -11.28 -27.11 0.59
C ASP A 12 -12.24 -28.15 0.01
N MET A 13 -11.93 -28.61 -1.20
CA MET A 13 -12.66 -29.64 -1.93
C MET A 13 -11.83 -30.94 -2.00
N THR A 14 -10.75 -31.07 -1.23
CA THR A 14 -9.82 -32.20 -1.32
C THR A 14 -10.44 -33.54 -0.89
N ARG A 15 -11.61 -33.49 -0.25
CA ARG A 15 -12.38 -34.66 0.20
C ARG A 15 -13.86 -34.59 -0.21
N VAL A 16 -14.20 -33.76 -1.20
CA VAL A 16 -15.59 -33.64 -1.66
C VAL A 16 -16.07 -34.99 -2.21
N GLN A 17 -17.31 -35.34 -1.86
CA GLN A 17 -17.93 -36.60 -2.28
C GLN A 17 -18.86 -36.38 -3.48
N GLU A 18 -19.05 -37.43 -4.27
CA GLU A 18 -19.89 -37.39 -5.46
C GLU A 18 -21.35 -37.06 -5.11
N GLU A 19 -21.85 -37.56 -3.98
CA GLU A 19 -23.19 -37.28 -3.48
C GLU A 19 -23.41 -35.79 -3.20
N THR A 20 -22.37 -35.07 -2.72
CA THR A 20 -22.42 -33.62 -2.50
C THR A 20 -22.55 -32.87 -3.81
N LEU A 21 -21.79 -33.28 -4.84
CA LEU A 21 -21.82 -32.63 -6.16
C LEU A 21 -23.13 -32.92 -6.91
N ALA A 22 -23.60 -34.17 -6.88
CA ALA A 22 -24.82 -34.61 -7.54
C ALA A 22 -26.11 -34.01 -6.95
N ALA A 23 -26.05 -33.47 -5.72
CA ALA A 23 -27.19 -32.83 -5.08
C ALA A 23 -27.58 -31.48 -5.70
N TYR A 24 -26.73 -30.89 -6.56
CA TYR A 24 -26.94 -29.57 -7.17
C TYR A 24 -26.81 -29.64 -8.69
N GLU A 25 -27.65 -28.87 -9.38
CA GLU A 25 -27.58 -28.74 -10.85
C GLU A 25 -26.45 -27.80 -11.28
N ASN A 26 -26.07 -26.85 -10.42
CA ASN A 26 -24.94 -25.96 -10.67
C ASN A 26 -24.30 -25.59 -9.33
N ILE A 27 -22.98 -25.64 -9.30
CA ILE A 27 -22.18 -25.21 -8.15
C ILE A 27 -21.26 -24.08 -8.62
N THR A 28 -21.37 -22.92 -8.01
CA THR A 28 -20.46 -21.79 -8.22
C THR A 28 -19.62 -21.60 -6.97
N VAL A 29 -18.29 -21.70 -7.10
CA VAL A 29 -17.33 -21.45 -6.01
C VAL A 29 -16.58 -20.15 -6.32
N ASN A 30 -16.83 -19.12 -5.52
CA ASN A 30 -16.15 -17.84 -5.57
C ASN A 30 -15.18 -17.76 -4.38
N CYS A 31 -13.88 -17.87 -4.63
CA CYS A 31 -12.91 -17.78 -3.54
C CYS A 31 -11.51 -17.35 -3.94
N ALA A 32 -10.67 -16.95 -2.98
CA ALA A 32 -9.27 -16.68 -3.30
C ALA A 32 -8.52 -17.99 -3.64
N ASN A 33 -8.72 -19.05 -2.85
CA ASN A 33 -8.01 -20.33 -3.02
C ASN A 33 -8.97 -21.52 -3.02
N VAL A 34 -8.91 -22.37 -4.04
CA VAL A 34 -9.54 -23.70 -4.04
C VAL A 34 -8.46 -24.75 -3.82
N LEU A 35 -8.71 -25.70 -2.92
CA LEU A 35 -7.86 -26.88 -2.74
C LEU A 35 -8.57 -28.09 -3.31
N VAL A 36 -7.88 -28.85 -4.15
CA VAL A 36 -8.35 -30.14 -4.70
C VAL A 36 -7.29 -31.19 -4.50
N SER A 37 -7.69 -32.44 -4.34
CA SER A 37 -6.81 -33.60 -4.46
C SER A 37 -6.78 -34.06 -5.93
N PRO A 38 -5.79 -34.86 -6.35
CA PRO A 38 -5.78 -35.47 -7.69
C PRO A 38 -7.10 -36.20 -8.00
N GLU A 39 -7.66 -36.92 -7.03
CA GLU A 39 -8.89 -37.69 -7.16
C GLU A 39 -10.11 -36.78 -7.30
N THR A 40 -10.24 -35.80 -6.40
CA THR A 40 -11.39 -34.87 -6.39
C THR A 40 -11.37 -33.93 -7.59
N LYS A 41 -10.19 -33.55 -8.11
CA LYS A 41 -10.05 -32.79 -9.35
C LYS A 41 -10.68 -33.52 -10.55
N VAL A 42 -10.44 -34.82 -10.68
CA VAL A 42 -11.07 -35.65 -11.72
C VAL A 42 -12.57 -35.76 -11.51
N LEU A 43 -13.01 -35.94 -10.26
CA LEU A 43 -14.43 -36.01 -9.92
C LEU A 43 -15.15 -34.71 -10.27
N ILE A 44 -14.63 -33.55 -9.85
CA ILE A 44 -15.21 -32.23 -10.09
C ILE A 44 -15.36 -31.95 -11.59
N GLY A 45 -14.42 -32.40 -12.42
CA GLY A 45 -14.50 -32.26 -13.88
C GLY A 45 -15.69 -32.98 -14.54
N ARG A 46 -16.42 -33.85 -13.81
CA ARG A 46 -17.62 -34.55 -14.29
C ARG A 46 -18.92 -33.81 -13.94
N TYR A 47 -18.86 -32.79 -13.11
CA TYR A 47 -20.01 -32.07 -12.56
C TYR A 47 -19.99 -30.59 -12.98
N PRO A 48 -21.15 -29.90 -13.03
CA PRO A 48 -21.27 -28.49 -13.41
C PRO A 48 -20.79 -27.55 -12.29
N VAL A 49 -19.49 -27.60 -12.01
CA VAL A 49 -18.80 -26.75 -11.03
C VAL A 49 -18.08 -25.62 -11.75
N GLN A 50 -18.47 -24.38 -11.46
CA GLN A 50 -17.77 -23.17 -11.87
C GLN A 50 -16.90 -22.66 -10.73
N MET A 51 -15.60 -22.51 -10.98
CA MET A 51 -14.65 -21.98 -10.00
C MET A 51 -14.18 -20.60 -10.44
N ASN A 52 -14.61 -19.56 -9.71
CA ASN A 52 -14.08 -18.21 -9.83
C ASN A 52 -13.06 -18.03 -8.71
N ALA A 53 -11.82 -18.43 -8.97
CA ALA A 53 -10.75 -18.37 -7.98
C ALA A 53 -9.46 -17.77 -8.48
N ALA A 54 -8.73 -17.08 -7.58
CA ALA A 54 -7.41 -16.55 -7.89
C ALA A 54 -6.36 -17.67 -8.00
N SER A 55 -6.51 -18.74 -7.21
CA SER A 55 -5.63 -19.91 -7.25
C SER A 55 -6.40 -21.21 -7.02
N VAL A 56 -6.06 -22.25 -7.79
CA VAL A 56 -6.52 -23.63 -7.60
C VAL A 56 -5.30 -24.51 -7.38
N MET A 57 -5.23 -25.18 -6.23
CA MET A 57 -4.06 -25.93 -5.81
C MET A 57 -4.38 -27.42 -5.68
N GLU A 58 -3.52 -28.24 -6.29
CA GLU A 58 -3.54 -29.69 -6.12
C GLU A 58 -2.69 -30.07 -4.90
N VAL A 59 -3.34 -30.65 -3.88
CA VAL A 59 -2.75 -30.89 -2.55
C VAL A 59 -3.25 -32.23 -1.98
N PRO A 60 -2.53 -32.84 -1.01
CA PRO A 60 -2.98 -34.07 -0.37
C PRO A 60 -4.35 -33.91 0.31
N ALA A 61 -5.13 -34.99 0.33
CA ALA A 61 -6.49 -34.99 0.88
C ALA A 61 -6.52 -34.59 2.37
N GLY A 62 -7.16 -33.46 2.66
CA GLY A 62 -7.24 -32.85 4.00
C GLY A 62 -5.88 -32.49 4.59
N VAL A 63 -5.00 -31.95 3.76
CA VAL A 63 -3.81 -31.21 4.19
C VAL A 63 -4.16 -30.15 5.24
N ASP A 64 -3.29 -29.97 6.23
CA ASP A 64 -3.46 -28.91 7.23
C ASP A 64 -3.27 -27.53 6.59
N ILE A 65 -4.06 -26.54 7.02
CA ILE A 65 -3.97 -25.16 6.52
C ILE A 65 -3.71 -24.25 7.69
N ARG A 66 -2.52 -23.65 7.72
CA ARG A 66 -2.11 -22.69 8.73
C ARG A 66 -2.28 -21.27 8.20
N GLN A 67 -3.21 -20.54 8.78
CA GLN A 67 -3.44 -19.13 8.45
C GLN A 67 -2.79 -18.21 9.48
N VAL A 68 -2.03 -17.23 9.02
CA VAL A 68 -1.40 -16.21 9.87
C VAL A 68 -1.70 -14.82 9.32
N ASN A 69 -2.28 -13.96 10.15
CA ASN A 69 -2.39 -12.53 9.86
C ASN A 69 -1.28 -11.78 10.60
N GLY A 70 -0.60 -10.85 9.93
CA GLY A 70 0.52 -10.10 10.48
C GLY A 70 1.87 -10.71 10.12
N LYS A 71 2.72 -11.00 11.10
CA LYS A 71 4.11 -11.45 10.88
C LYS A 71 4.27 -12.95 11.16
N CYS A 72 4.92 -13.65 10.24
CA CYS A 72 5.38 -15.03 10.40
C CYS A 72 6.91 -15.08 10.21
N VAL A 73 7.59 -15.90 11.01
CA VAL A 73 9.02 -16.17 10.87
C VAL A 73 9.21 -17.67 10.65
N ILE A 74 9.91 -18.04 9.59
CA ILE A 74 10.31 -19.43 9.31
C ILE A 74 11.79 -19.54 9.69
N SER A 75 12.06 -20.25 10.78
CA SER A 75 13.40 -20.55 11.28
C SER A 75 13.77 -22.02 11.03
N ALA A 76 15.04 -22.38 11.26
CA ALA A 76 15.54 -23.75 11.04
C ALA A 76 14.85 -24.85 11.86
N GLY A 77 14.05 -24.51 12.89
CA GLY A 77 13.24 -25.46 13.67
C GLY A 77 11.73 -25.34 13.46
N SER A 78 11.30 -24.64 12.41
CA SER A 78 9.89 -24.40 12.09
C SER A 78 9.33 -25.42 11.08
N GLU A 79 9.87 -26.64 11.05
CA GLU A 79 9.43 -27.66 10.10
C GLU A 79 7.95 -28.01 10.29
N SER A 80 7.28 -28.22 9.17
CA SER A 80 5.93 -28.75 9.13
C SER A 80 5.99 -30.27 9.02
N GLU A 81 5.80 -30.97 10.16
CA GLU A 81 5.80 -32.44 10.23
C GLU A 81 4.82 -33.12 9.27
N SER A 82 3.70 -32.45 8.92
CA SER A 82 2.62 -33.00 8.10
C SER A 82 2.52 -32.41 6.68
N GLY A 83 3.46 -31.56 6.25
CA GLY A 83 3.35 -30.89 4.94
C GLY A 83 2.17 -29.93 4.81
N ALA A 84 1.92 -29.08 5.81
CA ALA A 84 0.83 -28.10 5.80
C ALA A 84 0.97 -27.06 4.67
N ILE A 85 -0.14 -26.40 4.34
CA ILE A 85 -0.15 -25.16 3.56
C ILE A 85 -0.05 -23.99 4.54
N LEU A 86 0.97 -23.14 4.38
CA LEU A 86 1.11 -21.90 5.13
C LEU A 86 0.52 -20.76 4.30
N MET A 87 -0.48 -20.07 4.83
CA MET A 87 -1.09 -18.89 4.22
C MET A 87 -0.92 -17.68 5.13
N VAL A 88 -0.23 -16.65 4.64
CA VAL A 88 0.11 -15.46 5.43
C VAL A 88 -0.45 -14.21 4.76
N ASN A 89 -1.24 -13.44 5.50
CA ASN A 89 -1.61 -12.08 5.11
C ASN A 89 -0.78 -11.08 5.94
N GLY A 90 0.28 -10.55 5.34
CA GLY A 90 1.25 -9.68 6.01
C GLY A 90 2.69 -9.99 5.60
N LYS A 91 3.58 -10.23 6.58
CA LYS A 91 5.02 -10.37 6.36
C LYS A 91 5.51 -11.77 6.73
N VAL A 92 6.30 -12.39 5.85
CA VAL A 92 7.09 -13.59 6.14
C VAL A 92 8.56 -13.24 6.14
N GLU A 93 9.27 -13.59 7.20
CA GLU A 93 10.74 -13.58 7.26
C GLU A 93 11.24 -15.02 7.25
N ILE A 94 12.10 -15.37 6.29
CA ILE A 94 12.72 -16.69 6.22
C ILE A 94 14.20 -16.52 6.58
N GLU A 95 14.62 -17.17 7.66
CA GLU A 95 15.99 -17.08 8.14
C GLU A 95 16.96 -17.84 7.23
N LYS A 96 18.24 -17.45 7.26
CA LYS A 96 19.29 -17.98 6.36
C LYS A 96 19.44 -19.51 6.35
N ASP A 97 19.15 -20.16 7.48
CA ASP A 97 19.31 -21.61 7.64
C ASP A 97 17.96 -22.35 7.56
N ALA A 98 16.88 -21.67 7.15
CA ALA A 98 15.52 -22.17 7.21
C ALA A 98 15.00 -22.75 5.88
N LEU A 99 15.87 -22.98 4.89
CA LEU A 99 15.46 -23.54 3.59
C LEU A 99 14.76 -24.90 3.73
N ALA A 100 15.28 -25.78 4.60
CA ALA A 100 14.68 -27.09 4.85
C ALA A 100 13.29 -26.96 5.48
N ALA A 101 13.15 -26.09 6.49
CA ALA A 101 11.86 -25.80 7.11
C ALA A 101 10.86 -25.19 6.12
N ALA A 102 11.28 -24.24 5.28
CA ALA A 102 10.42 -23.68 4.25
C ALA A 102 9.99 -24.72 3.20
N LYS A 103 10.88 -25.64 2.81
CA LYS A 103 10.58 -26.76 1.91
C LYS A 103 9.66 -27.83 2.51
N SER A 104 9.57 -27.90 3.83
CA SER A 104 8.69 -28.88 4.50
C SER A 104 7.20 -28.57 4.35
N TYR A 105 6.83 -27.35 3.98
CA TYR A 105 5.44 -26.98 3.65
C TYR A 105 5.06 -27.47 2.25
N HIS A 106 3.82 -27.89 2.05
CA HIS A 106 3.34 -28.23 0.70
C HIS A 106 3.27 -26.98 -0.20
N ALA A 107 2.82 -25.87 0.37
CA ALA A 107 2.82 -24.56 -0.26
C ALA A 107 2.90 -23.44 0.79
N ILE A 108 3.58 -22.36 0.43
CA ILE A 108 3.63 -21.12 1.19
C ILE A 108 2.99 -20.04 0.32
N ARG A 109 1.87 -19.46 0.77
CA ARG A 109 1.15 -18.39 0.10
C ARG A 109 1.24 -17.13 0.94
N VAL A 110 1.72 -16.04 0.36
CA VAL A 110 1.90 -14.77 1.06
C VAL A 110 1.18 -13.66 0.31
N ASN A 111 0.17 -13.07 0.93
CA ASN A 111 -0.37 -11.79 0.50
C ASN A 111 0.32 -10.69 1.31
N GLY A 112 1.28 -9.99 0.71
CA GLY A 112 2.10 -8.98 1.38
C GLY A 112 3.59 -9.08 1.05
N LYS A 113 4.45 -9.29 2.05
CA LYS A 113 5.90 -9.18 1.89
C LYS A 113 6.65 -10.43 2.35
N VAL A 114 7.55 -10.94 1.53
CA VAL A 114 8.55 -11.95 1.92
C VAL A 114 9.92 -11.31 2.02
N VAL A 115 10.67 -11.63 3.07
CA VAL A 115 12.07 -11.22 3.23
C VAL A 115 12.89 -12.47 3.49
N ALA A 116 13.82 -12.77 2.58
CA ALA A 116 14.62 -13.99 2.62
C ALA A 116 15.96 -13.78 1.91
N PRO A 117 17.00 -14.56 2.25
CA PRO A 117 18.23 -14.62 1.48
C PRO A 117 17.99 -15.04 0.04
N ARG A 118 18.82 -14.56 -0.89
CA ARG A 118 18.78 -14.92 -2.32
C ARG A 118 18.83 -16.42 -2.54
N SER A 119 19.74 -17.12 -1.87
CA SER A 119 19.85 -18.58 -2.00
C SER A 119 18.57 -19.31 -1.61
N ILE A 120 17.77 -18.78 -0.67
CA ILE A 120 16.48 -19.37 -0.31
C ILE A 120 15.45 -19.10 -1.38
N VAL A 121 15.30 -17.84 -1.81
CA VAL A 121 14.31 -17.45 -2.83
C VAL A 121 14.52 -18.25 -4.12
N ASP A 122 15.77 -18.40 -4.56
CA ASP A 122 16.12 -19.14 -5.78
C ASP A 122 15.79 -20.65 -5.70
N ASN A 123 15.73 -21.21 -4.48
CA ASN A 123 15.54 -22.64 -4.24
C ASN A 123 14.18 -23.00 -3.63
N LEU A 124 13.27 -22.04 -3.45
CA LEU A 124 11.99 -22.23 -2.78
C LEU A 124 10.82 -22.19 -3.77
N HIS A 125 10.61 -23.31 -4.48
CA HIS A 125 9.59 -23.42 -5.54
C HIS A 125 8.15 -23.57 -5.04
N ASN A 126 7.95 -23.84 -3.74
CA ASN A 126 6.63 -23.94 -3.11
C ASN A 126 6.12 -22.58 -2.60
N LEU A 127 6.84 -21.48 -2.85
CA LEU A 127 6.47 -20.12 -2.48
C LEU A 127 5.69 -19.42 -3.60
N ASP A 128 4.57 -18.79 -3.25
CA ASP A 128 3.84 -17.86 -4.12
C ASP A 128 3.47 -16.60 -3.33
N VAL A 129 3.74 -15.45 -3.92
CA VAL A 129 3.68 -14.15 -3.24
C VAL A 129 2.88 -13.18 -4.09
N ASN A 130 1.72 -12.79 -3.57
CA ASN A 130 1.00 -11.62 -4.05
C ASN A 130 1.53 -10.39 -3.28
N GLY A 131 2.50 -9.69 -3.85
CA GLY A 131 3.12 -8.52 -3.25
C GLY A 131 4.62 -8.46 -3.52
N LYS A 132 5.43 -8.18 -2.50
CA LYS A 132 6.87 -7.92 -2.66
C LYS A 132 7.74 -9.05 -2.09
N ILE A 133 8.68 -9.55 -2.89
CA ILE A 133 9.79 -10.39 -2.42
C ILE A 133 11.03 -9.50 -2.25
N VAL A 134 11.66 -9.56 -1.08
CA VAL A 134 12.94 -8.91 -0.79
C VAL A 134 13.99 -9.98 -0.62
N ALA A 135 14.74 -10.20 -1.70
CA ALA A 135 15.84 -11.16 -1.77
C ALA A 135 17.17 -10.45 -1.46
N TYR A 136 17.71 -10.67 -0.26
CA TYR A 136 18.93 -10.02 0.20
C TYR A 136 20.16 -10.97 0.13
N PRO A 137 21.40 -10.47 0.07
CA PRO A 137 22.60 -11.32 0.03
C PRO A 137 22.72 -12.22 1.26
N ASP A 138 23.15 -13.47 1.08
CA ASP A 138 23.13 -14.50 2.14
C ASP A 138 23.94 -14.16 3.40
N ASN A 139 25.00 -13.37 3.24
CA ASN A 139 25.90 -12.94 4.30
C ASN A 139 25.63 -11.50 4.79
N ALA A 140 24.56 -10.85 4.32
CA ALA A 140 24.25 -9.49 4.71
C ALA A 140 23.51 -9.40 6.07
N ILE A 141 23.82 -8.35 6.82
CA ILE A 141 23.03 -7.93 7.98
C ILE A 141 21.87 -7.07 7.47
N LEU A 142 20.64 -7.52 7.75
CA LEU A 142 19.43 -6.84 7.33
C LEU A 142 19.18 -5.57 8.17
N LEU A 143 19.02 -4.44 7.50
CA LEU A 143 18.64 -3.15 8.08
C LEU A 143 17.14 -2.90 7.97
N LYS A 144 16.67 -1.75 8.49
CA LYS A 144 15.33 -1.26 8.13
C LYS A 144 15.26 -1.00 6.62
N SER A 145 14.04 -0.90 6.10
CA SER A 145 13.84 -0.65 4.66
C SER A 145 14.46 0.69 4.25
N THR A 146 14.23 1.73 5.04
CA THR A 146 15.00 2.97 5.05
C THR A 146 15.88 2.96 6.31
N GLU A 147 17.20 2.94 6.18
CA GLU A 147 18.10 3.05 7.33
C GLU A 147 18.79 4.42 7.34
N ILE A 148 18.73 5.09 8.48
CA ILE A 148 19.48 6.33 8.72
C ILE A 148 20.81 5.94 9.35
N ILE A 149 21.91 6.27 8.68
CA ILE A 149 23.25 6.15 9.23
C ILE A 149 23.48 7.37 10.13
N ASP A 150 23.61 7.09 11.41
CA ASP A 150 23.92 8.07 12.44
C ASP A 150 25.22 7.70 13.16
N ARG A 151 25.60 8.51 14.14
CA ARG A 151 26.74 8.21 15.00
C ARG A 151 26.64 6.84 15.70
N VAL A 152 25.44 6.41 16.07
CA VAL A 152 25.22 5.15 16.79
C VAL A 152 25.49 3.96 15.86
N PHE A 153 25.09 4.06 14.60
CA PHE A 153 25.44 3.08 13.56
C PHE A 153 26.96 2.91 13.49
N ALA A 154 27.71 4.00 13.34
CA ALA A 154 29.17 3.96 13.25
C ALA A 154 29.81 3.27 14.47
N LEU A 155 29.25 3.44 15.67
CA LEU A 155 29.75 2.80 16.89
C LEU A 155 29.47 1.28 16.94
N ARG A 156 28.29 0.83 16.52
CA ARG A 156 27.89 -0.59 16.59
C ARG A 156 28.26 -1.42 15.37
N ALA A 157 28.61 -0.76 14.25
CA ALA A 157 28.91 -1.44 13.00
C ALA A 157 30.06 -2.46 13.17
N LYS A 158 30.00 -3.52 12.38
CA LYS A 158 30.98 -4.61 12.30
C LYS A 158 31.42 -4.79 10.85
N LYS A 159 32.52 -5.50 10.64
CA LYS A 159 32.98 -5.89 9.30
C LYS A 159 31.96 -6.84 8.66
N ALA A 160 31.05 -6.30 7.87
CA ALA A 160 29.97 -7.04 7.23
C ALA A 160 29.39 -6.25 6.05
N LEU A 161 28.67 -6.97 5.19
CA LEU A 161 27.74 -6.39 4.24
C LEU A 161 26.43 -6.06 4.96
N TYR A 162 25.90 -4.87 4.75
CA TYR A 162 24.62 -4.42 5.28
C TYR A 162 23.63 -4.20 4.13
N TYR A 163 22.40 -4.66 4.29
CA TYR A 163 21.39 -4.57 3.24
C TYR A 163 20.15 -3.80 3.70
N ALA A 164 19.75 -2.80 2.92
CA ALA A 164 18.49 -2.08 3.07
C ALA A 164 17.66 -2.19 1.78
N ASP A 165 16.40 -2.63 1.92
CA ASP A 165 15.48 -2.91 0.81
C ASP A 165 15.08 -1.67 -0.02
N ASN A 166 15.18 -0.47 0.55
CA ASN A 166 14.73 0.74 -0.12
C ASN A 166 15.83 1.79 -0.19
N CYS A 167 16.34 2.25 0.96
CA CYS A 167 17.30 3.35 0.97
C CYS A 167 18.21 3.36 2.20
N ILE A 168 19.42 3.86 2.01
CA ILE A 168 20.33 4.29 3.09
C ILE A 168 20.46 5.81 3.06
N VAL A 169 20.37 6.43 4.24
CA VAL A 169 20.42 7.89 4.41
C VAL A 169 21.60 8.27 5.30
N ALA A 170 22.58 8.97 4.74
CA ALA A 170 23.77 9.45 5.44
C ALA A 170 23.79 10.98 5.47
N LEU A 171 22.88 11.57 6.25
CA LEU A 171 22.70 13.02 6.40
C LEU A 171 22.92 13.54 7.83
N SER A 172 23.11 12.65 8.80
CA SER A 172 23.33 13.05 10.20
C SER A 172 24.66 13.80 10.33
N LYS A 173 24.68 14.94 11.03
CA LYS A 173 25.87 15.82 11.13
C LYS A 173 27.04 15.20 11.91
N ASP A 174 26.79 14.14 12.67
CA ASP A 174 27.72 13.53 13.62
C ASP A 174 28.23 12.15 13.18
N ILE A 175 28.09 11.81 11.89
CA ILE A 175 28.58 10.53 11.36
C ILE A 175 30.11 10.57 11.27
N ASP A 176 30.74 9.57 11.86
CA ASP A 176 32.16 9.30 11.67
C ASP A 176 32.33 8.27 10.55
N ILE A 177 32.38 8.76 9.31
CA ILE A 177 32.49 7.91 8.11
C ILE A 177 33.81 7.13 8.13
N GLN A 178 34.89 7.73 8.65
CA GLN A 178 36.18 7.04 8.72
C GLN A 178 36.12 5.80 9.62
N LYS A 179 35.41 5.87 10.76
CA LYS A 179 35.15 4.66 11.57
C LYS A 179 34.38 3.58 10.83
N ILE A 180 33.46 3.95 9.93
CA ILE A 180 32.71 2.99 9.11
C ILE A 180 33.66 2.33 8.09
N VAL A 181 34.51 3.12 7.44
CA VAL A 181 35.56 2.64 6.52
C VAL A 181 36.53 1.70 7.23
N ASP A 182 37.10 2.11 8.37
CA ASP A 182 38.09 1.34 9.14
C ASP A 182 37.54 -0.01 9.62
N LYS A 183 36.22 -0.08 9.86
CA LYS A 183 35.52 -1.31 10.24
C LYS A 183 35.29 -2.26 9.06
N GLY A 184 35.50 -1.82 7.82
CA GLY A 184 35.27 -2.61 6.60
C GLY A 184 33.79 -2.92 6.39
N VAL A 185 32.93 -1.93 6.58
CA VAL A 185 31.49 -2.00 6.30
C VAL A 185 31.26 -1.85 4.81
N PHE A 186 30.36 -2.66 4.26
CA PHE A 186 29.84 -2.51 2.89
C PHE A 186 28.31 -2.39 2.92
N PHE A 187 27.76 -1.69 1.94
CA PHE A 187 26.32 -1.47 1.82
C PHE A 187 25.80 -1.94 0.47
N GLU A 188 24.71 -2.69 0.48
CA GLU A 188 23.94 -3.01 -0.72
C GLU A 188 22.51 -2.52 -0.54
N THR A 189 22.09 -1.61 -1.42
CA THR A 189 20.76 -1.00 -1.38
C THR A 189 20.43 -0.40 -2.75
N PRO A 190 19.15 -0.27 -3.12
CA PRO A 190 18.79 0.38 -4.39
C PRO A 190 19.18 1.85 -4.47
N LYS A 191 19.17 2.58 -3.35
CA LYS A 191 19.38 4.03 -3.32
C LYS A 191 20.10 4.50 -2.07
N VAL A 192 21.04 5.42 -2.23
CA VAL A 192 21.73 6.10 -1.13
C VAL A 192 21.55 7.60 -1.26
N ILE A 193 21.13 8.23 -0.17
CA ILE A 193 21.07 9.70 -0.05
C ILE A 193 22.21 10.11 0.89
N VAL A 194 23.13 10.92 0.39
CA VAL A 194 24.38 11.26 1.09
C VAL A 194 24.63 12.76 1.06
N ALA A 195 25.11 13.30 2.18
CA ALA A 195 25.52 14.70 2.25
C ALA A 195 26.83 14.89 1.47
N GLU A 196 27.01 16.05 0.84
CA GLU A 196 28.17 16.38 0.01
C GLU A 196 29.50 16.07 0.72
N SER A 197 29.63 16.45 2.00
CA SER A 197 30.84 16.20 2.81
C SER A 197 31.18 14.72 3.05
N TYR A 198 30.21 13.80 2.90
CA TYR A 198 30.42 12.37 3.13
C TYR A 198 30.54 11.56 1.85
N CYS A 199 30.22 12.17 0.69
CA CYS A 199 30.09 11.46 -0.59
C CYS A 199 31.37 10.70 -0.96
N GLU A 200 32.52 11.38 -1.03
CA GLU A 200 33.79 10.78 -1.47
C GLU A 200 34.22 9.58 -0.60
N ALA A 201 33.96 9.63 0.70
CA ALA A 201 34.35 8.58 1.64
C ALA A 201 33.34 7.42 1.70
N LEU A 202 32.04 7.69 1.49
CA LEU A 202 30.98 6.68 1.59
C LEU A 202 30.78 5.90 0.28
N VAL A 203 30.92 6.57 -0.88
CA VAL A 203 30.69 5.96 -2.21
C VAL A 203 31.46 4.66 -2.41
N PRO A 204 32.75 4.53 -2.04
CA PRO A 204 33.50 3.27 -2.19
C PRO A 204 32.97 2.10 -1.36
N LEU A 205 32.09 2.34 -0.38
CA LEU A 205 31.50 1.30 0.47
C LEU A 205 30.16 0.78 -0.08
N ILE A 206 29.62 1.40 -1.14
CA ILE A 206 28.29 1.12 -1.68
C ILE A 206 28.41 0.22 -2.91
N ASP A 207 27.49 -0.73 -3.06
CA ASP A 207 27.33 -1.52 -4.29
C ASP A 207 27.16 -0.63 -5.53
N GLU A 208 27.83 -0.98 -6.62
CA GLU A 208 27.88 -0.18 -7.86
C GLU A 208 26.52 0.04 -8.54
N ARG A 209 25.50 -0.76 -8.19
CA ARG A 209 24.15 -0.66 -8.77
C ARG A 209 23.27 0.34 -8.04
N ALA A 210 23.70 0.86 -6.89
CA ALA A 210 22.93 1.81 -6.13
C ALA A 210 22.84 3.17 -6.85
N GLU A 211 21.64 3.74 -6.89
CA GLU A 211 21.46 5.15 -7.23
C GLU A 211 22.00 6.01 -6.09
N ILE A 212 22.91 6.96 -6.39
CA ILE A 212 23.48 7.85 -5.38
C ILE A 212 22.95 9.26 -5.60
N VAL A 213 22.22 9.77 -4.61
CA VAL A 213 21.71 11.14 -4.59
C VAL A 213 22.53 11.95 -3.59
N VAL A 214 23.27 12.93 -4.10
CA VAL A 214 24.07 13.84 -3.29
C VAL A 214 23.24 15.09 -3.00
N VAL A 215 23.16 15.45 -1.73
CA VAL A 215 22.45 16.66 -1.28
C VAL A 215 23.37 17.54 -0.45
N ASP A 216 23.00 18.81 -0.32
CA ASP A 216 23.76 19.76 0.48
C ASP A 216 23.93 19.28 1.92
N ASP A 217 25.05 19.65 2.54
CA ASP A 217 25.23 19.45 3.97
C ASP A 217 24.12 20.11 4.79
N GLU A 218 23.85 19.49 5.95
CA GLU A 218 22.81 19.89 6.89
C GLU A 218 21.35 19.72 6.40
N THR A 219 21.15 18.98 5.31
CA THR A 219 19.81 18.60 4.84
C THR A 219 19.12 17.65 5.83
N GLY A 220 17.93 18.02 6.31
CA GLY A 220 17.09 17.17 7.16
C GLY A 220 16.35 16.10 6.34
N PHE A 221 16.23 14.89 6.88
CA PHE A 221 15.53 13.78 6.22
C PHE A 221 14.12 13.58 6.78
N VAL A 222 13.11 13.61 5.91
CA VAL A 222 11.71 13.33 6.23
C VAL A 222 11.29 12.03 5.55
N ASP A 223 10.92 11.01 6.34
CA ASP A 223 10.48 9.70 5.85
C ASP A 223 8.95 9.69 5.74
N GLY A 224 8.43 9.75 4.51
CA GLY A 224 7.00 9.83 4.20
C GLY A 224 6.52 11.24 3.84
N ASP A 225 5.20 11.35 3.70
CA ASP A 225 4.52 12.57 3.27
C ASP A 225 4.58 13.66 4.34
N ALA A 226 4.59 14.92 3.91
CA ALA A 226 4.73 16.06 4.80
C ALA A 226 3.86 17.26 4.39
N ILE A 227 3.54 18.08 5.38
CA ILE A 227 2.95 19.41 5.19
C ILE A 227 4.00 20.43 5.63
N LEU A 228 4.31 21.38 4.75
CA LEU A 228 5.25 22.45 5.05
C LEU A 228 4.61 23.44 6.02
N ASP A 229 5.02 23.35 7.28
CA ASP A 229 4.63 24.26 8.35
C ASP A 229 5.82 24.62 9.26
N SER A 230 5.57 25.50 10.22
CA SER A 230 6.58 25.90 11.20
C SER A 230 7.08 24.75 12.10
N GLY A 231 6.30 23.68 12.28
CA GLY A 231 6.68 22.51 13.06
C GLY A 231 7.69 21.64 12.32
N LEU A 232 7.47 21.41 11.03
CA LEU A 232 8.37 20.68 10.14
C LEU A 232 9.74 21.37 10.09
N LEU A 233 9.76 22.68 9.88
CA LEU A 233 10.99 23.48 9.84
C LEU A 233 11.76 23.44 11.17
N ARG A 234 11.06 23.48 12.31
CA ARG A 234 11.72 23.37 13.62
C ARG A 234 12.39 22.01 13.82
N ARG A 235 11.84 20.96 13.23
CA ARG A 235 12.32 19.59 13.39
C ARG A 235 13.44 19.22 12.41
N TYR A 236 13.37 19.71 11.18
CA TYR A 236 14.24 19.28 10.09
C TYR A 236 15.11 20.39 9.48
N GLY A 237 14.86 21.65 9.82
CA GLY A 237 15.62 22.80 9.31
C GLY A 237 15.08 23.36 7.98
N GLY A 238 15.80 24.32 7.40
CA GLY A 238 15.43 24.99 6.15
C GLY A 238 15.81 24.22 4.87
N LYS A 239 16.69 23.22 4.97
CA LYS A 239 17.06 22.31 3.89
C LYS A 239 16.48 20.93 4.18
N MET A 240 15.68 20.39 3.27
CA MET A 240 14.98 19.12 3.53
C MET A 240 14.96 18.20 2.32
N TYR A 241 15.08 16.91 2.61
CA TYR A 241 14.80 15.80 1.71
C TYR A 241 13.53 15.09 2.18
N VAL A 242 12.46 15.16 1.39
CA VAL A 242 11.15 14.57 1.69
C VAL A 242 10.97 13.32 0.83
N LYS A 243 10.98 12.16 1.49
CA LYS A 243 10.75 10.85 0.87
C LYS A 243 9.25 10.53 0.84
N GLY A 244 8.51 11.33 0.09
CA GLY A 244 7.04 11.26 -0.01
C GLY A 244 6.49 12.49 -0.71
N ASP A 245 5.19 12.69 -0.59
CA ASP A 245 4.49 13.86 -1.12
C ASP A 245 4.65 15.06 -0.18
N LEU A 246 4.69 16.27 -0.74
CA LEU A 246 4.81 17.51 0.03
C LEU A 246 3.64 18.46 -0.27
N THR A 247 2.94 18.90 0.78
CA THR A 247 1.90 19.93 0.66
C THR A 247 2.41 21.27 1.19
N VAL A 248 2.32 22.31 0.37
CA VAL A 248 2.81 23.67 0.64
C VAL A 248 1.63 24.65 0.63
N LYS A 249 1.19 25.03 1.84
CA LYS A 249 0.10 26.01 2.06
C LYS A 249 0.56 27.27 2.83
N ASP A 250 1.68 27.20 3.56
CA ASP A 250 2.14 28.28 4.44
C ASP A 250 3.26 29.10 3.77
N GLU A 251 2.95 30.34 3.38
CA GLU A 251 3.90 31.29 2.78
C GLU A 251 5.06 31.61 3.74
N ALA A 252 4.78 31.80 5.03
CA ALA A 252 5.78 32.18 6.01
C ALA A 252 6.73 31.02 6.35
N ALA A 253 6.25 29.77 6.26
CA ALA A 253 7.09 28.59 6.32
C ALA A 253 7.96 28.48 5.06
N LEU A 254 7.37 28.62 3.87
CA LEU A 254 8.11 28.55 2.61
C LEU A 254 9.22 29.61 2.50
N ALA A 255 8.99 30.82 3.02
CA ALA A 255 9.99 31.87 3.05
C ALA A 255 11.26 31.52 3.87
N LYS A 256 11.15 30.57 4.81
CA LYS A 256 12.26 30.09 5.66
C LYS A 256 12.94 28.84 5.11
N VAL A 257 12.45 28.31 3.98
CA VAL A 257 13.06 27.19 3.29
C VAL A 257 14.22 27.70 2.44
N ASP A 258 15.35 27.00 2.54
CA ASP A 258 16.54 27.24 1.74
C ASP A 258 16.55 26.34 0.50
N LYS A 259 16.26 25.04 0.68
CA LYS A 259 16.31 24.05 -0.40
C LYS A 259 15.41 22.84 -0.13
N LEU A 260 14.72 22.35 -1.16
CA LEU A 260 13.86 21.17 -1.07
C LEU A 260 14.22 20.12 -2.11
N TYR A 261 14.25 18.87 -1.68
CA TYR A 261 14.28 17.68 -2.53
C TYR A 261 13.04 16.85 -2.16
N VAL A 262 12.15 16.60 -3.11
CA VAL A 262 10.91 15.85 -2.88
C VAL A 262 10.89 14.68 -3.84
N THR A 263 10.73 13.45 -3.34
CA THR A 263 10.64 12.28 -4.24
C THR A 263 9.25 12.05 -4.80
N GLY A 264 8.22 12.50 -4.08
CA GLY A 264 6.82 12.39 -4.47
C GLY A 264 6.29 13.65 -5.16
N ASN A 265 4.97 13.72 -5.21
CA ASN A 265 4.24 14.83 -5.81
C ASN A 265 4.14 16.01 -4.83
N VAL A 266 4.02 17.21 -5.38
CA VAL A 266 3.92 18.43 -4.60
C VAL A 266 2.57 19.09 -4.84
N ARG A 267 1.87 19.40 -3.76
CA ARG A 267 0.65 20.21 -3.78
C ARG A 267 0.98 21.62 -3.31
N VAL A 268 0.94 22.60 -4.21
CA VAL A 268 1.32 23.99 -3.90
C VAL A 268 0.14 24.93 -4.12
N LEU A 269 -0.11 25.84 -3.19
CA LEU A 269 -1.09 26.91 -3.40
C LEU A 269 -0.70 27.76 -4.62
N LYS A 270 -1.70 28.17 -5.40
CA LYS A 270 -1.48 28.93 -6.65
C LYS A 270 -0.59 30.16 -6.48
N ASN A 271 -0.75 30.91 -5.38
CA ASN A 271 0.06 32.09 -5.05
C ASN A 271 1.50 31.76 -4.60
N LEU A 272 1.76 30.53 -4.15
CA LEU A 272 3.07 30.08 -3.66
C LEU A 272 3.89 29.37 -4.72
N LYS A 273 3.33 29.12 -5.91
CA LYS A 273 3.97 28.35 -6.98
C LYS A 273 5.37 28.85 -7.32
N ASP A 274 5.50 30.12 -7.64
CA ASP A 274 6.78 30.69 -8.11
C ASP A 274 7.81 30.69 -6.97
N ALA A 275 7.38 31.09 -5.77
CA ALA A 275 8.22 31.02 -4.57
C ALA A 275 8.68 29.59 -4.23
N PHE A 276 7.86 28.58 -4.52
CA PHE A 276 8.22 27.18 -4.33
C PHE A 276 9.25 26.72 -5.37
N LEU A 277 9.03 27.05 -6.65
CA LEU A 277 9.93 26.68 -7.74
C LEU A 277 11.34 27.26 -7.55
N ASP A 278 11.46 28.44 -6.93
CA ASP A 278 12.77 29.04 -6.59
C ASP A 278 13.54 28.25 -5.51
N LYS A 279 12.87 27.42 -4.72
CA LYS A 279 13.44 26.66 -3.59
C LYS A 279 13.57 25.17 -3.87
N ALA A 280 12.75 24.64 -4.77
CA ALA A 280 12.69 23.22 -5.08
C ALA A 280 13.81 22.84 -6.07
N ALA A 281 14.71 21.96 -5.64
CA ALA A 281 15.74 21.39 -6.49
C ALA A 281 15.21 20.23 -7.32
N GLU A 282 14.43 19.34 -6.71
CA GLU A 282 13.84 18.16 -7.34
C GLU A 282 12.44 17.89 -6.74
N PHE A 283 11.49 17.52 -7.60
CA PHE A 283 10.15 17.08 -7.21
C PHE A 283 9.51 16.23 -8.31
N GLY A 284 8.49 15.43 -7.96
CA GLY A 284 7.65 14.70 -8.90
C GLY A 284 6.68 15.63 -9.65
N GLU A 285 5.40 15.27 -9.73
CA GLU A 285 4.39 16.12 -10.36
C GLU A 285 3.94 17.24 -9.41
N MET A 286 3.63 18.42 -9.97
CA MET A 286 3.09 19.54 -9.20
C MET A 286 1.59 19.69 -9.46
N GLU A 287 0.80 19.58 -8.40
CA GLU A 287 -0.63 19.91 -8.36
C GLU A 287 -0.80 21.31 -7.78
N ILE A 288 -1.41 22.22 -8.56
CA ILE A 288 -1.77 23.54 -8.06
C ILE A 288 -3.09 23.43 -7.29
N ILE A 289 -3.01 23.56 -5.97
CA ILE A 289 -4.17 23.56 -5.09
C ILE A 289 -4.73 24.99 -4.97
N ARG A 290 -6.06 25.06 -4.92
CA ARG A 290 -6.78 26.29 -4.58
C ARG A 290 -6.86 26.40 -3.06
N GLU A 291 -6.77 27.62 -2.54
CA GLU A 291 -7.07 27.87 -1.14
C GLU A 291 -8.58 27.71 -0.96
N TYR A 292 -9.00 26.79 -0.10
CA TYR A 292 -10.39 26.65 0.30
C TYR A 292 -10.56 27.30 1.66
N GLU A 293 -11.54 28.17 1.80
CA GLU A 293 -11.86 28.78 3.10
C GLU A 293 -12.57 27.79 4.03
N CYS A 294 -13.08 26.67 3.50
CA CYS A 294 -13.64 25.58 4.27
C CYS A 294 -13.33 24.22 3.64
N GLU A 295 -12.76 23.31 4.44
CA GLU A 295 -12.57 21.91 4.08
C GLU A 295 -13.50 21.03 4.94
N LEU A 296 -14.30 20.19 4.28
CA LEU A 296 -15.25 19.26 4.90
C LEU A 296 -14.86 17.83 4.54
N CYS A 297 -13.85 17.30 5.23
CA CYS A 297 -13.28 15.98 4.96
C CYS A 297 -13.56 14.94 6.05
N ASP A 298 -13.46 13.65 5.70
CA ASP A 298 -13.67 12.48 6.58
C ASP A 298 -15.07 12.41 7.21
N LYS A 299 -16.10 12.81 6.46
CA LYS A 299 -17.48 12.87 6.97
C LYS A 299 -18.37 11.83 6.29
N ALA A 300 -19.10 11.06 7.11
CA ALA A 300 -20.09 10.11 6.61
C ALA A 300 -21.20 10.79 5.81
N MET A 301 -21.61 12.00 6.20
CA MET A 301 -22.63 12.76 5.50
C MET A 301 -22.35 14.27 5.58
N VAL A 302 -22.39 14.94 4.43
CA VAL A 302 -22.20 16.39 4.30
C VAL A 302 -23.40 16.99 3.58
N ARG A 303 -23.82 18.18 4.02
CA ARG A 303 -24.78 19.01 3.30
C ARG A 303 -24.12 20.34 2.95
N VAL A 304 -24.16 20.69 1.68
CA VAL A 304 -23.74 22.01 1.18
C VAL A 304 -25.01 22.78 0.80
N ASP A 305 -25.15 23.96 1.38
CA ASP A 305 -26.24 24.91 1.06
C ASP A 305 -25.67 26.27 0.65
N ARG A 306 -26.52 27.15 0.12
CA ARG A 306 -26.08 28.47 -0.33
C ARG A 306 -25.38 29.26 0.78
N LYS A 307 -25.86 29.17 2.02
CA LYS A 307 -25.27 29.88 3.17
C LYS A 307 -23.83 29.47 3.44
N LEU A 308 -23.52 28.18 3.29
CA LEU A 308 -22.17 27.67 3.43
C LEU A 308 -21.24 28.26 2.34
N LEU A 309 -21.66 28.27 1.08
CA LEU A 309 -20.86 28.82 -0.03
C LEU A 309 -20.74 30.35 0.00
N GLU A 310 -21.73 31.05 0.54
CA GLU A 310 -21.66 32.50 0.76
C GLU A 310 -20.73 32.88 1.91
N LYS A 311 -20.67 32.05 2.96
CA LYS A 311 -19.75 32.25 4.09
C LYS A 311 -18.30 32.00 3.72
N HIS A 312 -18.09 31.20 2.66
CA HIS A 312 -16.77 30.78 2.20
C HIS A 312 -16.57 31.16 0.71
N PRO A 313 -16.53 32.47 0.37
CA PRO A 313 -16.33 32.94 -1.00
C PRO A 313 -15.04 32.43 -1.67
N GLY A 314 -14.00 32.10 -0.88
CA GLY A 314 -12.76 31.49 -1.39
C GLY A 314 -12.91 30.02 -1.79
N GLY A 315 -14.07 29.41 -1.54
CA GLY A 315 -14.42 28.06 -1.97
C GLY A 315 -14.44 27.03 -0.84
N VAL A 316 -15.20 25.96 -1.07
CA VAL A 316 -15.41 24.84 -0.14
C VAL A 316 -14.97 23.55 -0.81
N LEU A 317 -14.09 22.80 -0.15
CA LEU A 317 -13.70 21.45 -0.55
C LEU A 317 -14.50 20.44 0.27
N VAL A 318 -15.10 19.46 -0.38
CA VAL A 318 -15.63 18.25 0.26
C VAL A 318 -14.77 17.08 -0.20
N CYS A 319 -14.12 16.39 0.73
CA CYS A 319 -13.27 15.24 0.44
C CYS A 319 -13.56 14.02 1.35
N ASP A 320 -13.24 12.80 0.90
CA ASP A 320 -13.42 11.57 1.69
C ASP A 320 -14.82 11.45 2.34
N CYS A 321 -15.87 11.59 1.51
CA CYS A 321 -17.25 11.66 1.98
C CYS A 321 -18.11 10.53 1.42
N ALA A 322 -18.87 9.84 2.29
CA ALA A 322 -19.75 8.77 1.81
C ALA A 322 -21.01 9.33 1.13
N LEU A 323 -21.69 10.31 1.74
CA LEU A 323 -22.94 10.88 1.24
C LEU A 323 -22.92 12.41 1.24
N LEU A 324 -22.87 13.02 0.07
CA LEU A 324 -23.00 14.47 -0.09
C LEU A 324 -24.39 14.83 -0.59
N LYS A 325 -25.04 15.80 0.07
CA LYS A 325 -26.27 16.43 -0.42
C LYS A 325 -26.02 17.91 -0.75
N ILE A 326 -26.24 18.26 -2.01
CA ILE A 326 -26.23 19.64 -2.49
C ILE A 326 -27.67 20.15 -2.43
N ALA A 327 -27.88 21.28 -1.76
CA ALA A 327 -29.20 21.87 -1.65
C ALA A 327 -29.62 22.52 -2.98
N GLU A 328 -30.91 22.48 -3.29
CA GLU A 328 -31.50 23.02 -4.53
C GLU A 328 -31.41 24.55 -4.62
N ASP A 329 -31.08 25.22 -3.51
CA ASP A 329 -30.94 26.68 -3.44
C ASP A 329 -29.60 27.20 -3.97
N ILE A 330 -28.73 26.32 -4.46
CA ILE A 330 -27.44 26.65 -5.06
C ILE A 330 -27.56 26.60 -6.58
N ASP A 331 -27.16 27.67 -7.26
CA ASP A 331 -27.11 27.72 -8.73
C ASP A 331 -25.82 27.09 -9.29
N GLU A 332 -25.84 26.82 -10.60
CA GLU A 332 -24.70 26.20 -11.31
C GLU A 332 -23.41 27.01 -11.22
N GLU A 333 -23.50 28.34 -11.29
CA GLU A 333 -22.36 29.25 -11.24
C GLU A 333 -21.67 29.17 -9.87
N MET A 334 -22.44 29.20 -8.78
CA MET A 334 -21.89 29.07 -7.43
C MET A 334 -21.24 27.70 -7.18
N ILE A 335 -21.74 26.63 -7.80
CA ILE A 335 -21.11 25.30 -7.76
C ILE A 335 -19.76 25.35 -8.48
N LEU A 336 -19.72 25.84 -9.72
CA LEU A 336 -18.50 25.89 -10.55
C LEU A 336 -17.41 26.76 -9.94
N GLU A 337 -17.78 27.87 -9.31
CA GLU A 337 -16.82 28.81 -8.74
C GLU A 337 -16.32 28.40 -7.36
N ARG A 338 -17.17 27.80 -6.52
CA ARG A 338 -16.95 27.73 -5.07
C ARG A 338 -17.03 26.34 -4.47
N LEU A 339 -17.32 25.29 -5.24
CA LEU A 339 -17.37 23.93 -4.73
C LEU A 339 -16.37 23.04 -5.46
N THR A 340 -15.59 22.26 -4.72
CA THR A 340 -14.77 21.17 -5.26
C THR A 340 -15.10 19.88 -4.54
N LEU A 341 -15.29 18.79 -5.29
CA LEU A 341 -15.61 17.46 -4.75
C LEU A 341 -14.49 16.47 -5.08
N ARG A 342 -14.01 15.75 -4.07
CA ARG A 342 -12.96 14.72 -4.21
C ARG A 342 -13.33 13.47 -3.43
N ASP A 343 -13.13 12.26 -3.97
CA ASP A 343 -13.32 11.00 -3.24
C ASP A 343 -14.70 10.91 -2.54
N VAL A 344 -15.78 11.18 -3.29
CA VAL A 344 -17.16 11.13 -2.76
C VAL A 344 -17.89 9.90 -3.28
N ALA A 345 -18.39 9.04 -2.39
CA ALA A 345 -19.05 7.80 -2.82
C ALA A 345 -20.41 8.06 -3.49
N GLN A 346 -21.20 8.98 -2.96
CA GLN A 346 -22.47 9.37 -3.59
C GLN A 346 -22.78 10.86 -3.39
N VAL A 347 -23.08 11.55 -4.48
CA VAL A 347 -23.58 12.92 -4.48
C VAL A 347 -25.07 12.91 -4.84
N THR A 348 -25.87 13.66 -4.10
CA THR A 348 -27.28 13.92 -4.40
C THR A 348 -27.47 15.40 -4.72
N CYS A 349 -27.89 15.70 -5.95
CA CYS A 349 -28.17 17.05 -6.43
C CYS A 349 -29.46 17.08 -7.26
N SER A 350 -29.93 18.27 -7.61
CA SER A 350 -31.05 18.41 -8.56
C SER A 350 -30.58 18.13 -10.00
N PRO A 351 -31.51 17.76 -10.91
CA PRO A 351 -31.18 17.58 -12.33
C PRO A 351 -30.51 18.80 -12.97
N GLU A 352 -30.90 20.01 -12.58
CA GLU A 352 -30.33 21.26 -13.08
C GLU A 352 -28.86 21.43 -12.65
N GLN A 353 -28.49 20.92 -11.48
CA GLN A 353 -27.13 21.03 -10.95
C GLN A 353 -26.16 19.97 -11.50
N GLU A 354 -26.66 18.90 -12.13
CA GLU A 354 -25.89 17.69 -12.48
C GLU A 354 -24.62 18.01 -13.28
N ALA A 355 -24.73 18.86 -14.30
CA ALA A 355 -23.61 19.22 -15.16
C ALA A 355 -22.51 19.99 -14.39
N ALA A 356 -22.90 20.95 -13.55
CA ALA A 356 -21.98 21.73 -12.72
C ALA A 356 -21.30 20.85 -11.66
N VAL A 357 -22.06 19.97 -11.02
CA VAL A 357 -21.55 19.01 -10.02
C VAL A 357 -20.55 18.05 -10.66
N SER A 358 -20.86 17.52 -11.86
CA SER A 358 -19.93 16.66 -12.59
C SER A 358 -18.64 17.38 -12.96
N ALA A 359 -18.69 18.67 -13.28
CA ALA A 359 -17.51 19.45 -13.68
C ALA A 359 -16.55 19.72 -12.52
N VAL A 360 -17.04 19.79 -11.28
CA VAL A 360 -16.23 20.05 -10.08
C VAL A 360 -15.87 18.77 -9.30
N SER A 361 -16.18 17.61 -9.86
CA SER A 361 -15.98 16.29 -9.23
C SER A 361 -14.71 15.59 -9.71
N THR A 362 -13.94 15.07 -8.77
CA THR A 362 -12.83 14.14 -9.00
C THR A 362 -13.06 12.88 -8.15
N ASP A 363 -12.97 11.69 -8.75
CA ASP A 363 -13.19 10.41 -8.05
C ASP A 363 -14.53 10.28 -7.30
N VAL A 364 -15.61 10.73 -7.94
CA VAL A 364 -16.97 10.55 -7.43
C VAL A 364 -17.61 9.29 -8.00
N ALA A 365 -18.02 8.36 -7.14
CA ALA A 365 -18.48 7.05 -7.61
C ALA A 365 -19.91 7.07 -8.18
N ASN A 366 -20.78 7.97 -7.71
CA ASN A 366 -22.15 8.10 -8.22
C ASN A 366 -22.71 9.51 -7.99
N ILE A 367 -23.19 10.16 -9.05
CA ILE A 367 -23.99 11.39 -8.97
C ILE A 367 -25.43 11.00 -9.22
N ASN A 368 -26.29 11.24 -8.22
CA ASN A 368 -27.68 10.83 -8.26
C ASN A 368 -28.62 12.04 -8.26
N THR A 369 -29.39 12.17 -9.33
CA THR A 369 -30.40 13.21 -9.52
C THR A 369 -31.81 12.76 -9.12
N GLY A 370 -31.98 11.51 -8.65
CA GLY A 370 -33.27 10.93 -8.23
C GLY A 370 -33.19 10.04 -6.98
N GLY A 371 -34.14 10.18 -6.05
CA GLY A 371 -34.06 9.62 -4.69
C GLY A 371 -34.05 8.09 -4.48
N GLU A 372 -33.67 7.25 -5.44
CA GLU A 372 -33.54 5.79 -5.22
C GLU A 372 -32.08 5.29 -5.23
N SER A 373 -31.75 4.45 -4.25
CA SER A 373 -30.41 3.93 -3.96
C SER A 373 -30.15 2.55 -4.58
N LEU A 374 -28.91 2.33 -5.04
CA LEU A 374 -28.33 1.07 -5.53
C LEU A 374 -28.49 -0.15 -4.59
N LEU A 375 -28.77 0.07 -3.31
CA LEU A 375 -28.92 -0.99 -2.29
C LEU A 375 -30.00 -2.03 -2.60
N LYS A 376 -31.04 -1.68 -3.37
CA LYS A 376 -32.13 -2.60 -3.72
C LYS A 376 -31.72 -3.73 -4.69
N LYS A 377 -30.62 -3.59 -5.46
CA LYS A 377 -30.23 -4.61 -6.46
C LYS A 377 -29.46 -5.80 -5.88
N ILE A 378 -28.90 -5.68 -4.68
CA ILE A 378 -27.98 -6.69 -4.10
C ILE A 378 -28.71 -7.78 -3.29
N LEU A 379 -30.01 -7.63 -3.00
CA LEU A 379 -30.71 -8.42 -1.96
C LEU A 379 -31.87 -9.32 -2.46
N LEU A 380 -31.95 -9.66 -3.74
CA LEU A 380 -32.98 -10.59 -4.23
C LEU A 380 -32.53 -12.05 -4.04
N HIS A 381 -33.12 -12.72 -3.05
CA HIS A 381 -32.90 -14.14 -2.76
C HIS A 381 -33.72 -15.03 -3.71
N ASP A 382 -33.05 -15.86 -4.52
CA ASP A 382 -33.68 -16.96 -5.27
C ASP A 382 -33.91 -18.15 -4.30
N PRO A 383 -35.14 -18.64 -4.10
CA PRO A 383 -35.44 -19.73 -3.15
C PRO A 383 -34.80 -21.07 -3.55
N ASP A 384 -34.44 -21.25 -4.82
CA ASP A 384 -33.77 -22.45 -5.32
C ASP A 384 -32.22 -22.38 -5.21
N THR A 385 -31.69 -21.25 -4.73
CA THR A 385 -30.25 -21.03 -4.60
C THR A 385 -29.82 -21.05 -3.13
N LYS A 386 -29.00 -22.04 -2.78
CA LYS A 386 -28.31 -22.09 -1.49
C LYS A 386 -27.03 -21.26 -1.57
N VAL A 387 -26.90 -20.24 -0.73
CA VAL A 387 -25.71 -19.41 -0.64
C VAL A 387 -24.97 -19.68 0.67
N ILE A 388 -23.66 -19.94 0.57
CA ILE A 388 -22.75 -20.10 1.71
C ILE A 388 -21.76 -18.94 1.67
N ASN A 389 -21.72 -18.13 2.73
CA ASN A 389 -20.72 -17.09 2.92
C ASN A 389 -19.88 -17.44 4.15
N ALA A 390 -18.58 -17.71 3.96
CA ALA A 390 -17.70 -18.13 5.06
C ALA A 390 -16.25 -17.66 4.82
N ALA A 391 -15.43 -17.59 5.86
CA ALA A 391 -14.00 -17.36 5.66
C ALA A 391 -13.31 -18.60 5.03
N LYS A 392 -13.63 -19.78 5.54
CA LYS A 392 -13.17 -21.09 5.04
C LYS A 392 -14.38 -22.01 4.94
N TYR A 393 -14.45 -22.79 3.86
CA TYR A 393 -15.48 -23.82 3.67
C TYR A 393 -14.83 -25.14 3.25
N VAL A 394 -15.28 -26.25 3.83
CA VAL A 394 -14.92 -27.61 3.42
C VAL A 394 -16.15 -28.22 2.77
N MET A 395 -16.01 -28.70 1.53
CA MET A 395 -17.12 -29.24 0.74
C MET A 395 -17.25 -30.76 0.86
#